data_AF-A0A090S610-F1
#
_entry.id   AF-A0A090S610-F1
#
_cell.length_a   1.000
_cell.length_b   1.000
_cell.length_c   1.000
_cell.angle_alpha   90.00
_cell.angle_beta   90.00
_cell.angle_gamma   90.00
#
_symmetry.space_group_name_H-M   'P 1'
#
loop_
_entity.id
_entity.type
_entity.pdbx_description
1 polymer ?
#
loop_
_entity_poly.entity_id
_entity_poly.type
_entity_poly.pdbx_seq_one_letter_code
_entity_poly.pdbx_strand_id
1 'polypeptide(L)'
;MEKQSEVAILKTQGMSDRQVLCIFMVQGASSGAVGAIVGGVLGVILASNLNSLLDAMGVALFSFGGQLPVVINPYQIIVVVVCAVLLSLAATLFPSYRASSVKPAEALRYE
;
A
#
# COMPACT_ATOMS: atom_id res chain seq x y z
N MET A 1 -18.40 3.52 3.67
CA MET A 1 -19.22 4.44 4.47
C MET A 1 -18.58 5.83 4.49
N GLU A 2 -17.44 6.07 5.15
CA GLU A 2 -16.85 7.44 5.23
C GLU A 2 -16.57 8.12 3.87
N LYS A 3 -15.85 7.45 2.95
CA LYS A 3 -15.53 8.03 1.63
C LYS A 3 -16.76 8.33 0.75
N GLN A 4 -17.91 7.68 0.98
CA GLN A 4 -19.13 7.94 0.19
C GLN A 4 -19.77 9.28 0.55
N SER A 5 -19.67 9.71 1.81
CA SER A 5 -20.17 11.01 2.26
C SER A 5 -19.32 12.16 1.70
N GLU A 6 -17.98 12.03 1.74
CA GLU A 6 -17.07 13.01 1.12
C GLU A 6 -17.30 13.14 -0.40
N VAL A 7 -17.51 12.00 -1.09
CA VAL A 7 -17.84 11.98 -2.52
C VAL A 7 -19.15 12.70 -2.79
N ALA A 8 -20.17 12.53 -1.94
CA ALA A 8 -21.46 13.21 -2.09
C ALA A 8 -21.30 14.74 -1.95
N ILE A 9 -20.52 15.22 -0.98
CA ILE A 9 -20.22 16.65 -0.80
C ILE A 9 -19.47 17.24 -2.01
N LEU A 10 -18.49 16.51 -2.56
CA LEU A 10 -17.76 16.98 -3.75
C LEU A 10 -18.67 17.02 -4.99
N LYS A 11 -19.59 16.05 -5.14
CA LYS A 11 -20.58 16.04 -6.24
C LYS A 11 -21.59 17.19 -6.12
N THR A 12 -22.01 17.59 -4.91
CA THR A 12 -22.91 18.75 -4.75
C THR A 12 -22.22 20.08 -5.07
N GLN A 13 -20.88 20.14 -4.98
CA GLN A 13 -20.09 21.27 -5.47
C GLN A 13 -19.88 21.29 -7.00
N GLY A 14 -20.50 20.35 -7.73
CA GLY A 14 -20.46 20.29 -9.20
C GLY A 14 -19.30 19.49 -9.78
N MET A 15 -18.56 18.74 -8.95
CA MET A 15 -17.48 17.89 -9.45
C MET A 15 -18.02 16.68 -10.21
N SER A 16 -17.43 16.42 -11.38
CA SER A 16 -17.73 15.24 -12.18
C SER A 16 -17.14 13.96 -11.55
N ASP A 17 -17.76 12.81 -11.84
CA ASP A 17 -17.29 11.50 -11.35
C ASP A 17 -15.81 11.23 -11.68
N ARG A 18 -15.32 11.74 -12.82
CA ARG A 18 -13.91 11.64 -13.23
C ARG A 18 -12.97 12.44 -12.32
N GLN A 19 -13.38 13.63 -11.86
CA GLN A 19 -12.56 14.45 -10.98
C GLN A 19 -12.44 13.83 -9.59
N VAL A 20 -13.55 13.30 -9.07
CA VAL A 20 -13.56 12.57 -7.80
C VAL A 20 -12.64 11.36 -7.86
N LEU A 21 -12.73 10.58 -8.95
CA LEU A 21 -11.89 9.41 -9.17
C LEU A 21 -10.39 9.79 -9.25
N CYS A 22 -10.07 10.93 -9.89
CA CYS A 22 -8.71 11.45 -9.97
C CYS A 22 -8.13 11.81 -8.59
N ILE A 23 -8.90 12.49 -7.72
CA ILE A 23 -8.46 12.84 -6.36
C ILE A 23 -8.12 11.59 -5.56
N PHE A 24 -9.00 10.59 -5.56
CA PHE A 24 -8.74 9.34 -4.84
C PHE A 24 -7.58 8.55 -5.44
N MET A 25 -7.38 8.60 -6.76
CA MET A 25 -6.20 8.01 -7.40
C MET A 25 -4.91 8.67 -6.90
N VAL A 26 -4.86 10.01 -6.83
CA VAL A 26 -3.68 10.75 -6.34
C VAL A 26 -3.43 10.47 -4.86
N GLN A 27 -4.49 10.43 -4.03
CA GLN A 27 -4.38 10.10 -2.61
C GLN A 27 -3.92 8.64 -2.39
N GLY A 28 -4.38 7.71 -3.24
CA GLY A 28 -3.92 6.33 -3.25
C GLY A 28 -2.46 6.20 -3.66
N ALA A 29 -2.07 6.89 -4.71
CA ALA A 29 -0.70 6.91 -5.22
C ALA A 29 0.28 7.51 -4.19
N SER A 30 -0.10 8.59 -3.51
CA SER A 30 0.74 9.20 -2.47
C SER A 30 0.92 8.27 -1.26
N SER A 31 -0.17 7.64 -0.80
CA SER A 31 -0.10 6.64 0.28
C SER A 31 0.75 5.43 -0.12
N GLY A 32 0.57 4.92 -1.35
CA GLY A 32 1.37 3.82 -1.90
C GLY A 32 2.85 4.17 -2.04
N ALA A 33 3.19 5.39 -2.45
CA ALA A 33 4.56 5.87 -2.53
C ALA A 33 5.23 5.93 -1.15
N VAL A 34 4.53 6.49 -0.15
CA VAL A 34 5.02 6.52 1.23
C VAL A 34 5.22 5.11 1.77
N GLY A 35 4.24 4.21 1.55
CA GLY A 35 4.33 2.81 1.96
C GLY A 35 5.50 2.07 1.30
N ALA A 36 5.76 2.32 0.01
CA ALA A 36 6.87 1.71 -0.73
C ALA A 36 8.23 2.18 -0.21
N ILE A 37 8.39 3.47 0.09
CA ILE A 37 9.62 4.01 0.67
C ILE A 37 9.87 3.43 2.05
N VAL A 38 8.88 3.49 2.94
CA VAL A 38 8.98 2.99 4.31
C VAL A 38 9.21 1.47 4.32
N GLY A 39 8.46 0.73 3.52
CA GLY A 39 8.60 -0.73 3.39
C GLY A 39 9.94 -1.14 2.78
N GLY A 40 10.45 -0.39 1.80
CA GLY A 40 11.78 -0.63 1.21
C GLY A 40 12.90 -0.43 2.23
N VAL A 41 12.87 0.68 2.97
CA VAL A 41 13.87 0.97 4.01
C VAL A 41 13.81 -0.07 5.12
N LEU A 42 12.62 -0.38 5.65
CA LEU A 42 12.44 -1.41 6.67
C LEU A 42 12.89 -2.78 6.16
N GLY A 43 12.54 -3.15 4.93
CA GLY A 43 12.93 -4.43 4.33
C GLY A 43 14.44 -4.59 4.22
N VAL A 44 15.18 -3.54 3.83
CA VAL A 44 16.65 -3.56 3.78
C VAL A 44 17.24 -3.69 5.17
N ILE A 45 16.73 -2.93 6.16
CA ILE A 45 17.20 -3.00 7.55
C ILE A 45 16.93 -4.39 8.15
N LEU A 46 15.76 -4.97 7.92
CA LEU A 46 15.44 -6.31 8.39
C LEU A 46 16.32 -7.36 7.71
N ALA A 47 16.54 -7.25 6.39
CA ALA A 47 17.42 -8.17 5.66
C ALA A 47 18.86 -8.11 6.18
N SER A 48 19.40 -6.91 6.45
CA SER A 48 20.76 -6.76 6.98
C SER A 48 20.91 -7.28 8.41
N ASN A 49 19.84 -7.22 9.22
CA ASN A 49 19.83 -7.68 10.61
C ASN A 49 19.22 -9.08 10.77
N LEU A 50 18.95 -9.78 9.67
CA LEU A 50 18.23 -11.06 9.68
C LEU A 50 18.97 -12.13 10.51
N ASN A 51 20.30 -12.20 10.37
CA ASN A 51 21.13 -13.13 11.13
C ASN A 51 21.08 -12.83 12.64
N SER A 52 21.17 -11.56 13.04
CA SER A 52 21.07 -11.16 14.46
C SER A 52 19.68 -11.41 15.05
N LEU A 53 18.62 -11.23 14.26
CA LEU A 53 17.24 -11.55 14.65
C LEU A 53 17.04 -13.06 14.84
N LEU A 54 17.57 -13.87 13.95
CA LEU A 54 17.52 -15.34 14.05
C LEU A 54 18.26 -15.85 15.29
N ASP A 55 19.44 -15.29 15.59
CA ASP A 55 20.21 -15.60 16.80
C ASP A 55 19.45 -15.20 18.07
N ALA A 56 18.85 -14.01 18.09
CA ALA A 56 18.07 -13.51 19.23
C ALA A 56 16.79 -14.31 19.49
N MET A 57 16.17 -14.86 18.44
CA MET A 57 14.98 -15.71 18.54
C MET A 57 15.31 -17.16 18.97
N GLY A 58 16.59 -17.47 19.21
CA GLY A 58 17.02 -18.81 19.62
C GLY A 58 16.79 -19.89 18.55
N VAL A 59 16.48 -19.47 17.31
CA VAL A 59 16.35 -20.36 16.17
C VAL A 59 17.76 -20.65 15.68
N ALA A 60 18.46 -21.53 16.39
CA ALA A 60 19.76 -22.05 16.01
C ALA A 60 19.63 -22.95 14.77
N LEU A 61 19.28 -22.38 13.61
CA LEU A 61 19.35 -23.08 12.33
C LEU A 61 20.79 -23.54 12.03
N PHE A 62 21.77 -22.91 12.68
CA PHE A 62 23.19 -23.21 12.54
C PHE A 62 23.88 -23.30 13.89
N SER A 63 23.70 -24.43 14.59
CA SER A 63 24.53 -24.82 15.74
C SER A 63 26.04 -24.93 15.42
N PHE A 64 26.46 -24.67 14.18
CA PHE A 64 27.81 -24.88 13.64
C PHE A 64 28.31 -23.71 12.75
N GLY A 65 28.02 -22.46 13.11
CA GLY A 65 28.75 -21.30 12.55
C GLY A 65 28.51 -21.01 11.06
N GLY A 66 27.42 -21.51 10.48
CA GLY A 66 27.00 -21.15 9.13
C GLY A 66 26.21 -19.84 9.13
N GLN A 67 26.75 -18.78 8.55
CA GLN A 67 25.98 -17.57 8.27
C GLN A 67 25.03 -17.86 7.10
N LEU A 68 23.74 -17.49 7.18
CA LEU A 68 22.93 -17.42 5.97
C LEU A 68 23.58 -16.37 5.05
N PRO A 69 23.96 -16.72 3.81
CA PRO A 69 24.38 -15.73 2.84
C PRO A 69 23.15 -14.90 2.47
N VAL A 70 22.98 -13.75 3.13
CA VAL A 70 21.98 -12.75 2.77
C VAL A 70 22.48 -12.06 1.50
N VAL A 71 22.04 -12.57 0.36
CA VAL A 71 22.34 -11.95 -0.94
C VAL A 71 21.30 -10.87 -1.21
N ILE A 72 21.63 -9.63 -0.88
CA ILE A 72 20.80 -8.48 -1.19
C ILE A 72 20.94 -8.18 -2.70
N ASN A 73 19.96 -8.61 -3.50
CA ASN A 73 19.94 -8.33 -4.93
C ASN A 73 19.09 -7.08 -5.21
N PRO A 74 19.66 -5.99 -5.76
CA PRO A 74 18.92 -4.77 -6.09
C PRO A 74 17.75 -5.01 -7.04
N TYR A 75 17.87 -5.97 -7.97
CA TYR A 75 16.79 -6.33 -8.88
C TYR A 75 15.57 -6.89 -8.14
N GLN A 76 15.79 -7.74 -7.13
CA GLN A 76 14.69 -8.28 -6.32
C GLN A 76 14.00 -7.18 -5.51
N ILE A 77 14.77 -6.24 -4.97
CA ILE A 77 14.21 -5.08 -4.25
C ILE A 77 13.34 -4.25 -5.19
N ILE A 78 13.82 -3.94 -6.39
CA ILE A 78 13.05 -3.18 -7.39
C ILE A 78 11.76 -3.93 -7.76
N VAL A 79 11.82 -5.23 -8.02
CA VAL A 79 10.64 -6.04 -8.36
C VAL A 79 9.62 -6.03 -7.21
N VAL A 80 10.06 -6.21 -5.96
CA VAL A 80 9.17 -6.18 -4.78
C VAL A 80 8.55 -4.80 -4.60
N VAL A 81 9.33 -3.72 -4.74
CA VAL A 81 8.83 -2.33 -4.66
C VAL A 81 7.80 -2.06 -5.75
N VAL A 82 8.06 -2.46 -6.99
CA VAL A 82 7.12 -2.30 -8.11
C VAL A 82 5.83 -3.09 -7.85
N CYS A 83 5.94 -4.36 -7.41
CA CYS A 83 4.79 -5.17 -7.04
C CYS A 83 3.99 -4.54 -5.89
N ALA A 84 4.65 -4.02 -4.86
CA ALA A 84 3.99 -3.36 -3.73
C ALA A 84 3.25 -2.10 -4.17
N VAL A 85 3.86 -1.27 -5.02
CA VAL A 85 3.21 -0.10 -5.61
C VAL A 85 2.01 -0.52 -6.44
N LEU A 86 2.14 -1.50 -7.33
CA LEU A 86 1.04 -2.01 -8.16
C LEU A 86 -0.11 -2.58 -7.32
N LEU A 87 0.20 -3.35 -6.27
CA LEU A 87 -0.81 -3.88 -5.35
C LEU A 87 -1.50 -2.76 -4.56
N SER A 88 -0.75 -1.75 -4.09
CA SER A 88 -1.33 -0.59 -3.40
C SER A 88 -2.26 0.22 -4.32
N LEU A 89 -1.86 0.39 -5.59
CA LEU A 89 -2.66 1.03 -6.62
C LEU A 89 -3.90 0.20 -6.91
N ALA A 90 -3.79 -1.12 -7.11
CA ALA A 90 -4.91 -2.01 -7.37
C ALA A 90 -5.91 -2.05 -6.19
N ALA A 91 -5.38 -2.15 -4.96
CA ALA A 91 -6.17 -2.09 -3.74
C ALA A 91 -6.85 -0.74 -3.53
N THR A 92 -6.31 0.35 -4.08
CA THR A 92 -6.96 1.67 -4.06
C THR A 92 -7.91 1.88 -5.25
N LEU A 93 -7.62 1.29 -6.41
CA LEU A 93 -8.42 1.42 -7.62
C LEU A 93 -9.78 0.74 -7.46
N PHE A 94 -9.82 -0.44 -6.83
CA PHE A 94 -11.05 -1.17 -6.57
C PHE A 94 -12.08 -0.39 -5.73
N PRO A 95 -11.75 0.15 -4.54
CA PRO A 95 -12.68 0.98 -3.76
C PRO A 95 -12.95 2.34 -4.40
N SER A 96 -11.99 2.93 -5.12
CA SER A 96 -12.20 4.22 -5.82
C SER A 96 -13.18 4.07 -6.98
N TYR A 97 -13.05 3.00 -7.77
CA TYR A 97 -14.01 2.67 -8.82
C TYR A 97 -15.39 2.37 -8.24
N ARG A 98 -15.44 1.58 -7.15
CA ARG A 98 -16.69 1.27 -6.45
C ARG A 98 -17.33 2.52 -5.85
N ALA A 99 -16.56 3.44 -5.26
CA ALA A 99 -17.04 4.69 -4.67
C ALA A 99 -17.52 5.70 -5.72
N SER A 100 -16.82 5.80 -6.86
CA SER A 100 -17.25 6.67 -7.98
C SER A 100 -18.59 6.22 -8.58
N SER A 101 -18.84 4.91 -8.59
CA SER A 101 -20.06 4.28 -9.12
C SER A 101 -21.25 4.32 -8.15
N VAL A 102 -21.07 4.83 -6.93
CA VAL A 102 -22.17 5.00 -5.96
C VAL A 102 -23.01 6.19 -6.41
N LYS A 103 -24.28 5.91 -6.71
CA LYS A 103 -25.26 6.93 -7.08
C LYS A 103 -25.57 7.80 -5.86
N PRO A 104 -25.44 9.13 -5.96
CA PRO A 104 -25.60 10.04 -4.82
C PRO A 104 -26.99 9.97 -4.14
N ALA A 105 -28.00 9.45 -4.83
CA ALA A 105 -29.36 9.30 -4.30
C ALA A 105 -29.50 8.20 -3.22
N GLU A 106 -28.61 7.21 -3.16
CA GLU A 106 -28.68 6.14 -2.13
C GLU A 106 -27.89 6.47 -0.85
N ALA A 107 -26.88 7.34 -0.94
CA ALA A 107 -26.03 7.70 0.20
C ALA A 107 -26.76 8.58 1.25
N LEU A 108 -27.74 9.39 0.81
CA LEU A 108 -28.56 10.25 1.67
C LEU A 108 -29.80 9.55 2.26
N ARG A 109 -30.10 8.31 1.86
CA ARG A 109 -31.24 7.54 2.37
C ARG A 109 -30.90 6.69 3.60
N TYR A 110 -29.61 6.60 3.95
CA TYR A 110 -29.10 5.82 5.08
C TYR A 110 -28.45 6.69 6.17
N GLU A 111 -28.63 8.01 6.11
CA GLU A 111 -28.63 8.86 7.32
C GLU A 111 -30.06 9.07 7.81
#